data_AF-A0A1G9ICY7-F1
#
_entry.id   AF-A0A1G9ICY7-F1
#
_cell.length_a   1.000
_cell.length_b   1.000
_cell.length_c   1.000
_cell.angle_alpha   90.00
_cell.angle_beta   90.00
_cell.angle_gamma   90.00
#
_symmetry.space_group_name_H-M   'P 1'
#
loop_
_entity.id
_entity.type
_entity.pdbx_description
1 polymer ?
#
loop_
_entity_poly.entity_id
_entity_poly.type
_entity_poly.pdbx_seq_one_letter_code
_entity_poly.pdbx_strand_id
1 'polypeptide(L)' 'MDNVSGGMINCPCHGSMFNLDGTVMGGPATRPLPQVQIKVDGDTISLA' A
#
# COMPACT_ATOMS: atom_id res chain seq x y z
N MET A 1 2.33 11.29 -3.49
CA MET A 1 3.47 10.74 -4.27
C MET A 1 3.43 9.26 -4.02
N ASP A 2 2.50 8.60 -4.68
CA ASP A 2 2.07 7.26 -4.33
C ASP A 2 2.24 6.46 -5.61
N ASN A 3 3.26 5.62 -5.67
CA ASN A 3 3.59 4.90 -6.90
C ASN A 3 3.24 3.42 -6.71
N VAL A 4 2.10 3.01 -7.26
CA VAL A 4 1.75 1.60 -7.41
C VAL A 4 2.14 1.19 -8.83
N SER A 5 3.10 0.30 -8.96
CA SER A 5 3.63 -0.15 -10.25
C SER A 5 4.24 -1.54 -10.11
N GLY A 6 4.25 -2.33 -11.18
CA GLY A 6 4.87 -3.67 -11.17
C GLY A 6 4.27 -4.66 -10.16
N GLY A 7 3.04 -4.44 -9.70
CA GLY A 7 2.40 -5.30 -8.68
C GLY A 7 2.84 -5.01 -7.24
N MET A 8 3.42 -3.84 -6.98
CA MET A 8 3.95 -3.45 -5.67
C MET A 8 3.65 -1.97 -5.37
N ILE A 9 3.65 -1.63 -4.09
CA ILE A 9 3.51 -0.27 -3.58
C ILE A 9 4.91 0.26 -3.29
N ASN A 10 5.28 1.38 -3.90
CA ASN A 10 6.60 1.99 -3.78
C ASN A 10 6.53 3.30 -3.00
N CYS A 11 7.39 3.45 -2.00
CA CYS A 11 7.62 4.71 -1.30
C CYS A 11 8.70 5.52 -2.04
N PRO A 12 8.35 6.62 -2.73
CA PRO A 12 9.32 7.37 -3.53
C PRO A 12 10.32 8.17 -2.69
N CYS A 13 10.11 8.30 -1.37
CA CYS A 13 11.01 9.06 -0.50
C CYS A 13 12.34 8.32 -0.26
N HIS A 14 12.31 7.00 -0.04
CA HIS A 14 13.49 6.22 0.37
C HIS A 14 13.58 4.84 -0.32
N GLY A 15 12.65 4.53 -1.22
CA GLY A 15 12.65 3.29 -1.98
C GLY A 15 12.14 2.05 -1.22
N SER A 16 11.40 2.23 -0.12
CA SER A 16 10.71 1.09 0.51
C SER A 16 9.66 0.50 -0.41
N MET A 17 9.56 -0.82 -0.41
CA MET A 17 8.70 -1.60 -1.29
C MET A 17 7.78 -2.46 -0.44
N PHE A 18 6.50 -2.51 -0.81
CA PHE A 18 5.49 -3.30 -0.12
C PHE A 18 4.69 -4.13 -1.12
N ASN A 19 4.27 -5.32 -0.69
CA ASN A 19 3.28 -6.11 -1.42
C ASN A 19 1.92 -5.40 -1.38
N LEU A 20 0.99 -5.80 -2.25
CA LEU A 20 -0.35 -5.20 -2.32
C LEU A 20 -1.19 -5.40 -1.03
N ASP A 21 -0.82 -6.33 -0.17
CA ASP A 21 -1.42 -6.54 1.15
C ASP A 21 -0.82 -5.66 2.26
N GLY A 22 0.18 -4.85 1.92
CA GLY A 22 0.89 -3.93 2.83
C GLY A 22 2.08 -4.56 3.56
N THR A 23 2.39 -5.83 3.33
CA THR A 23 3.59 -6.46 3.92
C THR A 23 4.88 -5.90 3.32
N VAL A 24 5.94 -5.84 4.12
CA VAL A 24 7.25 -5.35 3.66
C VAL A 24 7.82 -6.31 2.62
N MET A 25 8.14 -5.79 1.44
CA MET A 25 8.82 -6.52 0.38
C MET A 25 10.31 -6.22 0.37
N GLY A 26 10.71 -4.97 0.66
CA GLY A 26 12.12 -4.57 0.70
C GLY A 26 12.36 -3.08 1.01
N GLY A 27 13.63 -2.72 1.12
CA GLY A 27 14.07 -1.35 1.46
C GLY A 27 14.15 -1.09 2.96
N PRO A 28 14.25 0.19 3.39
CA PRO A 28 14.57 0.55 4.77
C PRO A 28 13.39 0.39 5.76
N ALA A 29 12.16 0.24 5.28
CA ALA A 29 11.00 0.03 6.16
C ALA A 29 11.05 -1.36 6.81
N THR A 30 10.93 -1.41 8.13
CA THR A 30 10.93 -2.67 8.92
C THR A 30 9.55 -3.07 9.42
N ARG A 31 8.52 -2.27 9.11
CA ARG A 31 7.14 -2.47 9.55
C ARG A 31 6.18 -2.45 8.36
N PRO A 32 5.14 -3.31 8.36
CA PRO A 32 4.12 -3.29 7.32
C PRO A 32 3.31 -1.98 7.34
N LEU A 33 2.67 -1.68 6.22
CA LEU A 33 1.72 -0.58 6.14
C LEU A 33 0.50 -0.86 7.05
N PRO A 34 -0.05 0.17 7.71
CA PRO A 34 -1.28 0.01 8.47
C PRO A 34 -2.43 -0.37 7.53
N GLN A 35 -3.22 -1.34 7.94
CA GLN A 35 -4.44 -1.72 7.22
C GLN A 35 -5.59 -0.79 7.58
N VAL A 36 -6.38 -0.43 6.59
CA VAL A 36 -7.62 0.31 6.74
C VAL A 36 -8.74 -0.51 6.12
N GLN A 37 -9.89 -0.57 6.80
CA GLN A 37 -11.06 -1.24 6.24
C GLN A 37 -11.72 -0.34 5.20
N ILE A 38 -12.16 -0.94 4.11
CA ILE A 38 -12.89 -0.26 3.03
C ILE A 38 -14.25 -0.92 2.86
N LYS A 39 -15.23 -0.12 2.47
CA LYS A 39 -16.57 -0.54 2.09
C LYS A 39 -16.76 -0.29 0.60
N VAL A 40 -17.43 -1.23 -0.08
CA VAL A 40 -17.86 -1.10 -1.47
C VAL A 40 -19.38 -1.06 -1.52
N ASP A 41 -19.94 -0.01 -2.11
CA ASP A 41 -21.38 0.19 -2.31
C ASP A 41 -21.63 0.58 -3.78
N GLY A 42 -22.05 -0.41 -4.58
CA GLY A 42 -22.10 -0.28 -6.04
C GLY A 42 -20.72 0.09 -6.60
N ASP A 43 -20.64 1.23 -7.28
CA ASP A 43 -19.40 1.77 -7.86
C ASP A 43 -18.64 2.71 -6.91
N THR A 44 -19.10 2.87 -5.67
CA THR A 44 -18.47 3.73 -4.66
C THR A 44 -17.58 2.92 -3.71
N ILE A 45 -16.36 3.41 -3.51
CA ILE A 45 -15.41 2.88 -2.52
C ILE A 45 -15.22 3.96 -1.44
N SER A 46 -15.43 3.59 -0.19
CA SER A 46 -15.21 4.47 0.97
C SER A 46 -14.40 3.77 2.05
N LEU A 47 -13.80 4.55 2.96
CA LEU A 47 -13.37 3.99 4.24
C LEU A 47 -14.59 3.49 5.01
N ALA A 48 -14.44 2.36 5.70
CA ALA A 48 -15.49 1.77 6.53
C ALA A 48 -15.72 2.57 7.82
#